data_AF-A0A8D9BQR1-F1
#
_entry.id   AF-A0A8D9BQR1-F1
#
_cell.length_a   1.000
_cell.length_b   1.000
_cell.length_c   1.000
_cell.angle_alpha   90.00
_cell.angle_beta   90.00
_cell.angle_gamma   90.00
#
_symmetry.space_group_name_H-M   'P 1'
#
loop_
_entity.id
_entity.type
_entity.pdbx_description
1 polymer ?
#
loop_
_entity_poly.entity_id
_entity_poly.type
_entity_poly.pdbx_seq_one_letter_code
_entity_poly.pdbx_strand_id
1 'polypeptide(L)'
;HWEKISDVIGFPLSPEKGDLTLDRILKSGFDEYVPKFELISDAATKENALERKLIQMRDEWTELEFILLPYRDTGTYILSGIDEIQVLLDDHIVKTQTLKNSPYIVPFQAFAALWEEKLVLLQDIIDEWVKVQQTWMYLEPIFSSPDIQAQMPEEGRRFSAMDKIWKDIMKTVAVDPYVLKVIEIPKLKENLVKCNGLLDMVQRGLNAYLEKKRLFFPRFFFLSNDELLEILSETKDPTRVQPHLKKCFEGIAKVNFSESLEVLAMRSAEGEVVQLLDKINTAAAKGQVEKWLLQLEQGMKKSIHKNVDDAMVAYKSKKREEWVMNWPGQTVLCVGSAYWTSDVHNAIRKHPQGLVDYRDICNAQINKIVEIVRGKLPPQTRITLGE
;
A
#
# COMPACT_ATOMS: atom_id res chain seq x y z
N HIS A 1 -45.29 7.80 -37.78
CA HIS A 1 -46.12 6.62 -38.19
C HIS A 1 -47.35 7.00 -39.01
N TRP A 2 -48.14 8.00 -38.62
CA TRP A 2 -49.32 8.43 -39.39
C TRP A 2 -49.03 8.85 -40.84
N GLU A 3 -47.86 9.46 -41.09
CA GLU A 3 -47.39 9.73 -42.46
C GLU A 3 -47.18 8.43 -43.26
N LYS A 4 -46.51 7.41 -42.69
CA LYS A 4 -46.36 6.08 -43.32
C LYS A 4 -47.72 5.43 -43.62
N ILE A 5 -48.71 5.58 -42.73
CA ILE A 5 -50.08 5.09 -42.96
C ILE A 5 -50.74 5.86 -44.12
N SER A 6 -50.54 7.18 -44.17
CA SER A 6 -51.05 8.05 -45.23
C SER A 6 -50.46 7.71 -46.60
N ASP A 7 -49.18 7.36 -46.64
CA ASP A 7 -48.49 6.92 -47.87
C ASP A 7 -49.04 5.58 -48.38
N VAL A 8 -49.37 4.65 -47.47
CA VAL A 8 -49.93 3.33 -47.81
C VAL A 8 -51.32 3.45 -48.47
N ILE A 9 -52.13 4.41 -48.05
CA ILE A 9 -53.49 4.62 -48.56
C ILE A 9 -53.58 5.68 -49.67
N GLY A 10 -52.52 6.47 -49.88
CA GLY A 10 -52.45 7.51 -50.91
C GLY A 10 -53.17 8.82 -50.59
N PHE A 11 -53.54 9.07 -49.33
CA PHE A 11 -54.14 10.35 -48.90
C PHE A 11 -53.76 10.71 -47.45
N PRO A 12 -53.66 12.00 -47.11
CA PRO A 12 -53.17 12.44 -45.81
C PRO A 12 -54.17 12.16 -44.68
N LEU A 13 -53.76 11.33 -43.72
CA LEU A 13 -54.42 11.16 -42.43
C LEU A 13 -53.66 11.97 -41.38
N SER A 14 -54.36 12.90 -40.74
CA SER A 14 -53.82 13.64 -39.60
C SER A 14 -54.81 13.53 -38.43
N PRO A 15 -54.46 12.82 -37.35
CA PRO A 15 -55.29 12.75 -36.15
C PRO A 15 -55.50 14.12 -35.51
N GLU A 16 -54.52 15.02 -35.64
CA GLU A 16 -54.51 16.33 -34.99
C GLU A 16 -55.45 17.35 -35.64
N LYS A 17 -55.84 17.13 -36.91
CA LYS A 17 -56.74 18.03 -37.64
C LYS A 17 -58.22 17.78 -37.39
N GLY A 18 -58.58 16.77 -36.57
CA GLY A 18 -59.98 16.42 -36.28
C GLY A 18 -60.74 15.77 -37.45
N ASP A 19 -60.08 15.64 -38.61
CA ASP A 19 -60.64 15.12 -39.87
C ASP A 19 -60.77 13.58 -39.90
N LEU A 20 -60.24 12.89 -38.89
CA LEU A 20 -60.20 11.43 -38.77
C LEU A 20 -61.34 10.92 -37.86
N THR A 21 -62.53 10.70 -38.42
CA THR A 21 -63.67 10.14 -37.68
C THR A 21 -63.85 8.65 -37.97
N LEU A 22 -64.45 7.90 -37.02
CA LEU A 22 -64.72 6.46 -37.19
C LEU A 22 -65.59 6.18 -38.43
N ASP A 23 -66.58 7.04 -38.69
CA ASP A 23 -67.44 6.96 -39.88
C ASP A 23 -66.63 7.11 -41.18
N ARG A 24 -65.64 8.01 -41.20
CA ARG A 24 -64.74 8.19 -42.36
C ARG A 24 -63.83 6.99 -42.56
N ILE A 25 -63.30 6.40 -41.50
CA ILE A 25 -62.47 5.18 -41.53
C ILE A 25 -63.28 4.01 -42.12
N LEU A 26 -64.51 3.79 -41.64
CA LEU A 26 -65.40 2.72 -42.11
C LEU A 26 -65.82 2.90 -43.58
N LYS A 27 -66.02 4.15 -44.03
CA LYS A 27 -66.37 4.45 -45.44
C LYS A 27 -65.18 4.38 -46.40
N SER A 28 -63.95 4.39 -45.89
CA SER A 28 -62.72 4.45 -46.71
C SER A 28 -62.20 3.08 -47.15
N GLY A 29 -62.87 1.98 -46.80
CA GLY A 29 -62.51 0.63 -47.27
C GLY A 29 -61.13 0.17 -46.79
N PHE A 30 -60.76 0.53 -45.57
CA PHE A 30 -59.44 0.25 -45.01
C PHE A 30 -59.16 -1.22 -44.67
N ASP A 31 -60.18 -2.09 -44.74
CA ASP A 31 -60.08 -3.52 -44.43
C ASP A 31 -58.98 -4.23 -45.25
N GLU A 32 -58.80 -3.86 -46.51
CA GLU A 32 -57.77 -4.44 -47.39
C GLU A 32 -56.33 -4.00 -47.01
N TYR A 33 -56.18 -2.91 -46.26
CA TYR A 33 -54.90 -2.36 -45.85
C TYR A 33 -54.48 -2.78 -44.44
N VAL A 34 -55.37 -3.47 -43.70
CA VAL A 34 -55.12 -3.93 -42.32
C VAL A 34 -53.78 -4.64 -42.16
N PRO A 35 -53.37 -5.61 -43.01
CA PRO A 35 -52.07 -6.27 -42.86
C PRO A 35 -50.87 -5.31 -42.98
N LYS A 36 -50.99 -4.24 -43.78
CA LYS A 36 -49.95 -3.22 -43.90
C LYS A 36 -49.93 -2.29 -42.69
N PHE A 37 -51.10 -1.98 -42.12
CA PHE A 37 -51.19 -1.20 -40.89
C PHE A 37 -50.66 -1.97 -39.68
N GLU A 38 -50.86 -3.29 -39.62
CA GLU A 38 -50.29 -4.16 -38.59
C GLU A 38 -48.76 -4.05 -38.58
N LEU A 39 -48.09 -4.10 -39.73
CA LEU A 39 -46.63 -3.92 -39.81
C LEU A 39 -46.17 -2.56 -39.27
N ILE A 40 -46.89 -1.48 -39.56
CA ILE A 40 -46.57 -0.14 -39.07
C ILE A 40 -46.85 -0.02 -37.56
N SER A 41 -47.94 -0.63 -37.09
CA SER A 41 -48.32 -0.68 -35.68
C SER A 41 -47.32 -1.50 -34.86
N ASP A 42 -46.86 -2.64 -35.37
CA ASP A 42 -45.83 -3.45 -34.75
C ASP A 42 -44.50 -2.70 -34.66
N ALA A 43 -44.09 -2.04 -35.75
CA ALA A 43 -42.90 -1.20 -35.74
C ALA A 43 -43.03 -0.06 -34.71
N ALA A 44 -44.15 0.66 -34.67
CA ALA A 44 -44.41 1.71 -33.68
C ALA A 44 -44.37 1.17 -32.24
N THR A 45 -44.94 -0.01 -32.00
CA THR A 45 -44.91 -0.66 -30.69
C THR A 45 -43.48 -1.00 -30.27
N LYS A 46 -42.66 -1.53 -31.18
CA LYS A 46 -41.25 -1.85 -30.91
C LYS A 46 -40.40 -0.60 -30.73
N GLU A 47 -40.61 0.44 -31.53
CA GLU A 47 -39.95 1.74 -31.44
C GLU A 47 -40.22 2.41 -30.08
N ASN A 48 -41.49 2.51 -29.66
CA ASN A 48 -41.87 3.05 -28.34
C ASN A 48 -41.27 2.22 -27.18
N ALA A 49 -41.17 0.90 -27.31
CA ALA A 49 -40.51 0.07 -26.30
C ALA A 49 -39.00 0.36 -26.18
N LEU A 50 -38.31 0.65 -27.29
CA LEU A 50 -36.89 1.06 -27.27
C LEU A 50 -36.74 2.46 -26.67
N GLU A 51 -37.59 3.40 -27.08
CA GLU A 51 -37.60 4.77 -26.58
C GLU A 51 -37.78 4.81 -25.06
N ARG A 52 -38.78 4.07 -24.54
CA ARG A 52 -39.01 3.97 -23.09
C ARG A 52 -37.81 3.42 -22.33
N LYS A 53 -37.12 2.42 -22.89
CA LYS A 53 -35.90 1.87 -22.28
C LYS A 53 -34.76 2.90 -22.25
N LEU A 54 -34.57 3.66 -23.33
CA LEU A 54 -33.56 4.72 -23.42
C LEU A 54 -33.85 5.85 -22.42
N ILE A 55 -35.10 6.28 -22.33
CA ILE A 55 -35.53 7.31 -21.36
C ILE A 55 -35.35 6.82 -19.93
N GLN A 56 -35.80 5.59 -19.64
CA GLN A 56 -35.65 5.01 -18.31
C GLN A 56 -34.17 4.95 -17.89
N MET A 57 -33.29 4.44 -18.76
CA MET A 57 -31.85 4.40 -18.46
C MET A 57 -31.33 5.80 -18.15
N ARG A 58 -31.68 6.83 -18.93
CA ARG A 58 -31.26 8.22 -18.68
C ARG A 58 -31.77 8.73 -17.33
N ASP A 59 -33.03 8.49 -17.01
CA ASP A 59 -33.68 9.01 -15.81
C ASP A 59 -33.05 8.41 -14.54
N GLU A 60 -32.64 7.13 -14.58
CA GLU A 60 -31.90 6.47 -13.49
C GLU A 60 -30.57 7.15 -13.13
N TRP A 61 -29.94 7.88 -14.07
CA TRP A 61 -28.70 8.64 -13.81
C TRP A 61 -28.93 10.06 -13.31
N THR A 62 -30.16 10.60 -13.40
CA THR A 62 -30.41 12.03 -13.19
C THR A 62 -30.15 12.45 -11.74
N GLU A 63 -30.51 11.58 -10.79
CA GLU A 63 -30.40 11.81 -9.35
C GLU A 63 -29.18 11.10 -8.73
N LEU A 64 -28.33 10.47 -9.56
CA LEU A 64 -27.20 9.69 -9.06
C LEU A 64 -26.01 10.63 -8.77
N GLU A 65 -25.55 10.63 -7.52
CA GLU A 65 -24.44 11.46 -7.04
C GLU A 65 -23.25 10.61 -6.56
N PHE A 66 -22.04 11.14 -6.74
CA PHE A 66 -20.84 10.59 -6.12
C PHE A 66 -20.82 10.90 -4.62
N ILE A 67 -20.50 9.91 -3.80
CA ILE A 67 -20.28 10.10 -2.37
C ILE A 67 -18.85 10.61 -2.16
N LEU A 68 -18.72 11.84 -1.69
CA LEU A 68 -17.44 12.48 -1.39
C LEU A 68 -17.15 12.44 0.12
N LEU A 69 -16.00 11.89 0.51
CA LEU A 69 -15.57 11.86 1.91
C LEU A 69 -14.31 12.71 2.11
N PRO A 70 -14.24 13.54 3.16
CA PRO A 70 -13.02 14.28 3.47
C PRO A 70 -11.88 13.31 3.82
N TYR A 71 -10.68 13.58 3.32
CA TYR A 71 -9.51 12.72 3.55
C TYR A 71 -8.50 13.38 4.49
N ARG A 72 -8.46 12.92 5.74
CA ARG A 72 -7.52 13.41 6.79
C ARG A 72 -7.53 14.95 6.87
N ASP A 73 -6.36 15.55 7.09
CA ASP A 73 -6.17 17.01 7.16
C ASP A 73 -5.70 17.61 5.82
N THR A 74 -5.97 16.95 4.69
CA THR A 74 -5.47 17.37 3.37
C THR A 74 -6.25 18.53 2.75
N GLY A 75 -7.44 18.82 3.29
CA GLY A 75 -8.37 19.83 2.76
C GLY A 75 -9.04 19.42 1.45
N THR A 76 -9.08 18.13 1.13
CA THR A 76 -9.75 17.60 -0.08
C THR A 76 -10.55 16.34 0.21
N TYR A 77 -11.20 15.81 -0.82
CA TYR A 77 -12.13 14.68 -0.75
C TYR A 77 -11.62 13.47 -1.53
N ILE A 78 -12.20 12.31 -1.26
CA ILE A 78 -12.08 11.07 -2.02
C ILE A 78 -13.47 10.54 -2.39
N LEU A 79 -13.57 9.82 -3.50
CA LEU A 79 -14.75 9.07 -3.88
C LEU A 79 -14.92 7.85 -2.97
N SER A 80 -16.16 7.57 -2.58
CA SER A 80 -16.56 6.39 -1.81
C SER A 80 -17.79 5.74 -2.44
N GLY A 81 -17.98 4.44 -2.21
CA GLY A 81 -19.20 3.73 -2.61
C GLY A 81 -19.49 3.71 -4.11
N ILE A 82 -18.45 3.68 -4.95
CA ILE A 82 -18.59 3.75 -6.42
C ILE A 82 -19.02 2.42 -7.07
N ASP A 83 -19.01 1.31 -6.33
CA ASP A 83 -19.25 -0.03 -6.89
C ASP A 83 -20.63 -0.14 -7.56
N GLU A 84 -21.68 0.42 -6.94
CA GLU A 84 -23.04 0.43 -7.51
C GLU A 84 -23.11 1.26 -8.80
N ILE A 85 -22.38 2.38 -8.85
CA ILE A 85 -22.29 3.24 -10.03
C ILE A 85 -21.61 2.49 -11.17
N GLN A 86 -20.51 1.76 -10.90
CA GLN A 86 -19.80 0.97 -11.90
C GLN A 86 -20.66 -0.18 -12.44
N VAL A 87 -21.38 -0.90 -11.56
CA VAL A 87 -22.30 -1.97 -11.98
C VAL A 87 -23.41 -1.42 -12.88
N LEU A 88 -24.02 -0.29 -12.52
CA LEU A 88 -25.03 0.36 -13.34
C LEU A 88 -24.46 0.81 -14.69
N LEU A 89 -23.22 1.33 -14.69
CA LEU A 89 -22.53 1.79 -15.88
C LEU A 89 -22.31 0.66 -16.88
N ASP A 90 -21.72 -0.45 -16.43
CA ASP A 90 -21.46 -1.63 -17.25
C ASP A 90 -22.75 -2.19 -17.86
N ASP A 91 -23.79 -2.33 -17.06
CA ASP A 91 -25.10 -2.82 -17.51
C ASP A 91 -25.73 -1.88 -18.55
N HIS A 92 -25.69 -0.56 -18.32
CA HIS A 92 -26.25 0.42 -19.24
C HIS A 92 -25.46 0.54 -20.54
N ILE A 93 -24.14 0.33 -20.53
CA ILE A 93 -23.32 0.23 -21.75
C ILE A 93 -23.78 -0.98 -22.59
N VAL A 94 -23.87 -2.17 -21.98
CA VAL A 94 -24.27 -3.41 -22.67
C VAL A 94 -25.71 -3.32 -23.19
N LYS A 95 -26.64 -2.79 -22.38
CA LYS A 95 -28.02 -2.54 -22.80
C LYS A 95 -28.08 -1.59 -23.98
N THR A 96 -27.34 -0.47 -23.95
CA THR A 96 -27.32 0.50 -25.05
C THR A 96 -26.80 -0.12 -26.34
N GLN A 97 -25.71 -0.89 -26.28
CA GLN A 97 -25.17 -1.64 -27.42
C GLN A 97 -26.18 -2.64 -28.00
N THR A 98 -26.91 -3.34 -27.12
CA THR A 98 -27.97 -4.28 -27.54
C THR A 98 -29.11 -3.55 -28.25
N LEU A 99 -29.54 -2.40 -27.73
CA LEU A 99 -30.60 -1.58 -28.34
C LEU A 99 -30.18 -1.05 -29.71
N LYS A 100 -28.91 -0.66 -29.89
CA LYS A 100 -28.35 -0.21 -31.17
C LYS A 100 -28.36 -1.28 -32.27
N ASN A 101 -28.37 -2.56 -31.91
CA ASN A 101 -28.45 -3.66 -32.87
C ASN A 101 -29.90 -4.00 -33.29
N SER A 102 -30.90 -3.34 -32.69
CA SER A 102 -32.30 -3.55 -33.05
C SER A 102 -32.63 -2.93 -34.41
N PRO A 103 -33.38 -3.61 -35.29
CA PRO A 103 -33.81 -3.05 -36.57
C PRO A 103 -34.75 -1.84 -36.41
N TYR A 104 -35.36 -1.67 -35.22
CA TYR A 104 -36.27 -0.57 -34.91
C TYR A 104 -35.57 0.66 -34.29
N ILE A 105 -34.24 0.66 -34.12
CA ILE A 105 -33.53 1.77 -33.49
C ILE A 105 -33.38 2.99 -34.40
N VAL A 106 -33.63 2.87 -35.71
CA VAL A 106 -33.36 3.90 -36.72
C VAL A 106 -33.81 5.32 -36.31
N PRO A 107 -35.02 5.54 -35.75
CA PRO A 107 -35.44 6.88 -35.32
C PRO A 107 -34.62 7.46 -34.16
N PHE A 108 -34.04 6.60 -33.32
CA PHE A 108 -33.33 6.96 -32.09
C PHE A 108 -31.82 6.69 -32.18
N GLN A 109 -31.30 6.28 -33.34
CA GLN A 109 -29.92 5.83 -33.51
C GLN A 109 -28.91 6.90 -33.11
N ALA A 110 -29.15 8.17 -33.47
CA ALA A 110 -28.30 9.28 -33.10
C ALA A 110 -28.27 9.51 -31.58
N PHE A 111 -29.43 9.43 -30.92
CA PHE A 111 -29.54 9.54 -29.48
C PHE A 111 -28.81 8.40 -28.77
N ALA A 112 -29.04 7.15 -29.19
CA ALA A 112 -28.41 5.97 -28.61
C ALA A 112 -26.88 5.97 -28.80
N ALA A 113 -26.38 6.47 -29.93
CA ALA A 113 -24.94 6.61 -30.18
C ALA A 113 -24.31 7.65 -29.25
N LEU A 114 -24.91 8.83 -29.11
CA LEU A 114 -24.44 9.87 -28.19
C LEU A 114 -24.52 9.42 -26.73
N TRP A 115 -25.55 8.65 -26.37
CA TRP A 115 -25.71 8.10 -25.04
C TRP A 115 -24.60 7.08 -24.72
N GLU A 116 -24.32 6.16 -25.63
CA GLU A 116 -23.20 5.22 -25.49
C GLU A 116 -21.87 5.96 -25.34
N GLU A 117 -21.61 6.98 -26.17
CA GLU A 117 -20.38 7.78 -26.09
C GLU A 117 -20.22 8.43 -24.71
N LYS A 118 -21.31 8.96 -24.12
CA LYS A 118 -21.30 9.51 -22.76
C LYS A 118 -21.00 8.45 -21.70
N LEU A 119 -21.61 7.27 -21.78
CA LEU A 119 -21.39 6.19 -20.81
C LEU A 119 -19.96 5.64 -20.90
N VAL A 120 -19.44 5.43 -22.11
CA VAL A 120 -18.06 4.98 -22.31
C VAL A 120 -17.06 6.03 -21.81
N LEU A 121 -17.30 7.32 -22.06
CA LEU A 121 -16.46 8.39 -21.52
C LEU A 121 -16.50 8.43 -19.99
N LEU A 122 -17.68 8.23 -19.38
CA LEU A 122 -17.81 8.14 -17.94
C LEU A 122 -17.03 6.96 -17.36
N GLN A 123 -17.06 5.80 -18.02
CA GLN A 123 -16.29 4.61 -17.61
C GLN A 123 -14.80 4.92 -17.59
N ASP A 124 -14.29 5.48 -18.69
CA ASP A 124 -12.89 5.88 -18.80
C ASP A 124 -12.48 6.90 -17.71
N ILE A 125 -13.36 7.84 -17.38
CA ILE A 125 -13.13 8.82 -16.32
C ILE A 125 -13.05 8.13 -14.96
N ILE A 126 -14.01 7.28 -14.62
CA ILE A 126 -14.05 6.57 -13.32
C ILE A 126 -12.81 5.68 -13.18
N ASP A 127 -12.46 4.92 -14.21
CA ASP A 127 -11.30 4.03 -14.19
C ASP A 127 -9.99 4.78 -13.92
N GLU A 128 -9.78 5.91 -14.59
CA GLU A 128 -8.60 6.74 -14.36
C GLU A 128 -8.64 7.42 -12.99
N TRP A 129 -9.82 7.86 -12.53
CA TRP A 129 -10.00 8.50 -11.22
C TRP A 129 -9.67 7.56 -10.07
N VAL A 130 -10.18 6.33 -10.11
CA VAL A 130 -9.93 5.32 -9.08
C VAL A 130 -8.44 5.01 -8.98
N LYS A 131 -7.74 4.88 -10.12
CA LYS A 131 -6.28 4.69 -10.15
C LYS A 131 -5.53 5.87 -9.52
N VAL A 132 -5.92 7.11 -9.86
CA VAL A 132 -5.33 8.32 -9.27
C VAL A 132 -5.53 8.31 -7.76
N GLN A 133 -6.77 8.07 -7.31
CA GLN A 133 -7.13 8.08 -5.90
C GLN A 133 -6.34 7.06 -5.10
N GLN A 134 -6.30 5.81 -5.56
CA GLN A 134 -5.59 4.73 -4.88
C GLN A 134 -4.10 5.06 -4.70
N THR A 135 -3.45 5.51 -5.77
CA THR A 135 -2.02 5.81 -5.75
C THR A 135 -1.73 7.09 -4.97
N TRP A 136 -2.58 8.12 -5.08
CA TRP A 136 -2.48 9.34 -4.31
C TRP A 136 -2.64 9.07 -2.81
N MET A 137 -3.62 8.27 -2.38
CA MET A 137 -3.84 7.92 -0.97
C MET A 137 -2.63 7.21 -0.34
N TYR A 138 -1.90 6.40 -1.11
CA TYR A 138 -0.67 5.77 -0.67
C TYR A 138 0.49 6.78 -0.56
N LEU A 139 0.67 7.64 -1.57
CA LEU A 139 1.79 8.57 -1.65
C LEU A 139 1.63 9.82 -0.79
N GLU A 140 0.40 10.27 -0.52
CA GLU A 140 0.07 11.45 0.29
C GLU A 140 0.74 11.44 1.68
N PRO A 141 0.59 10.39 2.52
CA PRO A 141 1.25 10.35 3.83
C PRO A 141 2.78 10.34 3.72
N ILE A 142 3.32 9.81 2.63
CA ILE A 142 4.76 9.66 2.43
C ILE A 142 5.36 11.02 2.04
N PHE A 143 4.76 11.68 1.06
CA PHE A 143 5.23 12.95 0.55
C PHE A 143 4.72 14.16 1.34
N SER A 144 3.86 13.98 2.34
CA SER A 144 3.60 15.02 3.36
C SER A 144 4.76 15.17 4.35
N SER A 145 5.63 14.17 4.49
CA SER A 145 6.86 14.26 5.30
C SER A 145 7.87 15.24 4.67
N PRO A 146 8.27 16.31 5.39
CA PRO A 146 9.29 17.24 4.92
C PRO A 146 10.66 16.56 4.70
N ASP A 147 10.97 15.51 5.46
CA ASP A 147 12.24 14.80 5.38
C ASP A 147 12.32 13.98 4.07
N ILE A 148 11.21 13.36 3.65
CA ILE A 148 11.13 12.67 2.36
C ILE A 148 11.19 13.66 1.21
N GLN A 149 10.47 14.79 1.29
CA GLN A 149 10.54 15.83 0.26
C GLN A 149 11.96 16.41 0.12
N ALA A 150 12.70 16.57 1.22
CA ALA A 150 14.08 17.04 1.20
C ALA A 150 15.03 16.02 0.54
N GLN A 151 14.79 14.72 0.73
CA GLN A 151 15.60 13.65 0.12
C GLN A 151 15.23 13.35 -1.33
N MET A 152 13.99 13.65 -1.73
CA MET A 152 13.43 13.39 -3.05
C MET A 152 12.75 14.65 -3.64
N PRO A 153 13.51 15.73 -3.91
CA PRO A 153 12.92 17.02 -4.27
C PRO A 153 12.25 17.02 -5.65
N GLU A 154 12.72 16.20 -6.60
CA GLU A 154 12.10 16.12 -7.92
C GLU A 154 10.74 15.42 -7.85
N GLU A 155 10.67 14.27 -7.19
CA GLU A 155 9.45 13.52 -6.95
C GLU A 155 8.48 14.32 -6.09
N GLY A 156 8.96 15.02 -5.06
CA GLY A 156 8.16 15.93 -4.25
C GLY A 156 7.49 17.02 -5.08
N ARG A 157 8.21 17.66 -6.01
CA ARG A 157 7.62 18.66 -6.93
C ARG A 157 6.58 18.06 -7.85
N ARG A 158 6.83 16.86 -8.40
CA ARG A 158 5.86 16.14 -9.25
C ARG A 158 4.59 15.79 -8.46
N PHE A 159 4.76 15.30 -7.23
CA PHE A 159 3.65 15.01 -6.33
C PHE A 159 2.84 16.26 -6.01
N SER A 160 3.48 17.37 -5.61
CA SER A 160 2.75 18.63 -5.34
C SER A 160 2.01 19.18 -6.57
N ALA A 161 2.59 19.06 -7.76
CA ALA A 161 1.93 19.47 -9.00
C ALA A 161 0.68 18.64 -9.28
N MET A 162 0.76 17.32 -9.07
CA MET A 162 -0.38 16.41 -9.19
C MET A 162 -1.42 16.65 -8.09
N ASP A 163 -1.00 16.82 -6.83
CA ASP A 163 -1.88 17.08 -5.68
C ASP A 163 -2.71 18.35 -5.89
N LYS A 164 -2.13 19.38 -6.51
CA LYS A 164 -2.88 20.58 -6.90
C LYS A 164 -3.98 20.28 -7.91
N ILE A 165 -3.67 19.52 -8.96
CA ILE A 165 -4.65 19.14 -10.00
C ILE A 165 -5.76 18.30 -9.38
N TRP A 166 -5.40 17.33 -8.53
CA TRP A 166 -6.37 16.51 -7.79
C TRP A 166 -7.31 17.37 -6.95
N LYS A 167 -6.77 18.30 -6.15
CA LYS A 167 -7.57 19.21 -5.31
C LYS A 167 -8.50 20.10 -6.13
N ASP A 168 -8.03 20.61 -7.27
CA ASP A 168 -8.85 21.42 -8.17
C ASP A 168 -10.01 20.59 -8.76
N ILE A 169 -9.74 19.35 -9.20
CA ILE A 169 -10.78 18.41 -9.68
C ILE A 169 -11.82 18.13 -8.58
N MET A 170 -11.37 17.69 -7.41
CA MET A 170 -12.25 17.33 -6.29
C MET A 170 -13.08 18.53 -5.82
N LYS A 171 -12.53 19.74 -5.87
CA LYS A 171 -13.25 20.97 -5.54
C LYS A 171 -14.36 21.26 -6.55
N THR A 172 -14.11 21.10 -7.84
CA THR A 172 -15.14 21.27 -8.87
C THR A 172 -16.26 20.25 -8.70
N VAL A 173 -15.92 18.99 -8.44
CA VAL A 173 -16.90 17.90 -8.29
C VAL A 173 -17.71 18.06 -7.01
N ALA A 174 -17.11 18.56 -5.93
CA ALA A 174 -17.82 18.84 -4.69
C ALA A 174 -18.91 19.92 -4.80
N VAL A 175 -18.86 20.77 -5.84
CA VAL A 175 -19.91 21.77 -6.11
C VAL A 175 -21.12 21.13 -6.81
N ASP A 176 -20.89 20.13 -7.67
CA ASP A 176 -21.91 19.49 -8.49
C ASP A 176 -21.63 17.97 -8.58
N PRO A 177 -22.02 17.19 -7.55
CA PRO A 177 -21.57 15.80 -7.36
C PRO A 177 -22.31 14.78 -8.24
N TYR A 178 -23.25 15.22 -9.08
CA TYR A 178 -23.99 14.31 -9.97
C TYR A 178 -23.06 13.59 -10.94
N VAL A 179 -23.28 12.29 -11.11
CA VAL A 179 -22.39 11.41 -11.88
C VAL A 179 -22.30 11.84 -13.34
N LEU A 180 -23.40 12.23 -13.98
CA LEU A 180 -23.37 12.72 -15.36
C LEU A 180 -22.82 14.15 -15.51
N LYS A 181 -22.54 14.87 -14.43
CA LYS A 181 -21.93 16.20 -14.50
C LYS A 181 -20.42 16.13 -14.68
N VAL A 182 -19.78 15.04 -14.26
CA VAL A 182 -18.31 14.92 -14.41
C VAL A 182 -17.86 14.83 -15.87
N ILE A 183 -18.69 14.29 -16.77
CA ILE A 183 -18.40 14.27 -18.22
C ILE A 183 -18.45 15.66 -18.87
N GLU A 184 -19.14 16.62 -18.26
CA GLU A 184 -19.21 18.01 -18.74
C GLU A 184 -17.97 18.82 -18.32
N ILE A 185 -17.17 18.31 -17.37
CA ILE A 185 -15.97 18.98 -16.89
C ILE A 185 -14.89 18.96 -17.98
N PRO A 186 -14.45 20.14 -18.48
CA PRO A 186 -13.49 20.20 -19.58
C PRO A 186 -12.18 19.50 -19.23
N LYS A 187 -11.74 18.59 -20.10
CA LYS A 187 -10.46 17.88 -19.99
C LYS A 187 -10.29 17.05 -18.71
N LEU A 188 -11.38 16.66 -18.03
CA LEU A 188 -11.29 15.86 -16.81
C LEU A 188 -10.50 14.57 -17.03
N LYS A 189 -10.87 13.78 -18.05
CA LYS A 189 -10.15 12.55 -18.43
C LYS A 189 -8.66 12.82 -18.68
N GLU A 190 -8.33 13.84 -19.48
CA GLU A 190 -6.94 14.20 -19.79
C GLU A 190 -6.15 14.58 -18.53
N ASN A 191 -6.77 15.30 -17.60
CA ASN A 191 -6.17 15.69 -16.34
C ASN A 191 -5.94 14.47 -15.42
N LEU A 192 -6.89 13.54 -15.35
CA LEU A 192 -6.75 12.30 -14.58
C LEU A 192 -5.64 11.40 -15.14
N VAL A 193 -5.59 11.22 -16.47
CA VAL A 193 -4.50 10.50 -17.16
C VAL A 193 -3.15 11.16 -16.87
N LYS A 194 -3.09 12.49 -16.90
CA LYS A 194 -1.88 13.24 -16.53
C LYS A 194 -1.49 13.03 -15.06
N CYS A 195 -2.46 13.01 -14.15
CA CYS A 195 -2.22 12.71 -12.73
C CYS A 195 -1.65 11.31 -12.54
N ASN A 196 -2.22 10.29 -13.20
CA ASN A 196 -1.69 8.92 -13.18
C ASN A 196 -0.24 8.88 -13.71
N GLY A 197 0.05 9.55 -14.82
CA GLY A 197 1.42 9.63 -15.33
C GLY A 197 2.42 10.29 -14.36
N LEU A 198 2.00 11.34 -13.65
CA LEU A 198 2.81 11.97 -12.61
C LEU A 198 3.01 11.04 -11.41
N LEU A 199 1.95 10.38 -10.95
CA LEU A 199 1.97 9.42 -9.84
C LEU A 199 2.89 8.23 -10.16
N ASP A 200 2.85 7.67 -11.37
CA ASP A 200 3.74 6.60 -11.83
C ASP A 200 5.21 7.00 -11.77
N MET A 201 5.52 8.23 -12.19
CA MET A 201 6.89 8.76 -12.10
C MET A 201 7.34 8.90 -10.65
N VAL A 202 6.46 9.39 -9.77
CA VAL A 202 6.74 9.51 -8.33
C VAL A 202 6.95 8.14 -7.70
N GLN A 203 6.09 7.16 -7.99
CA GLN A 203 6.18 5.81 -7.44
C GLN A 203 7.46 5.09 -7.90
N ARG A 204 7.84 5.23 -9.18
CA ARG A 204 9.12 4.71 -9.68
C ARG A 204 10.32 5.37 -8.99
N GLY A 205 10.28 6.69 -8.80
CA GLY A 205 11.32 7.42 -8.08
C GLY A 205 11.44 6.96 -6.62
N LEU A 206 10.30 6.76 -5.94
CA LEU A 206 10.23 6.24 -4.57
C LEU A 206 10.86 4.86 -4.47
N ASN A 207 10.48 3.93 -5.34
CA ASN A 207 11.04 2.58 -5.36
C ASN A 207 12.56 2.61 -5.61
N ALA A 208 13.04 3.40 -6.57
CA ALA A 208 14.46 3.55 -6.84
C ALA A 208 15.24 4.13 -5.64
N TYR A 209 14.63 5.09 -4.92
CA TYR A 209 15.19 5.65 -3.70
C TYR A 209 15.28 4.61 -2.58
N LEU A 210 14.23 3.83 -2.33
CA LEU A 210 14.23 2.77 -1.34
C LEU A 210 15.27 1.68 -1.65
N GLU A 211 15.39 1.27 -2.92
CA GLU A 211 16.42 0.33 -3.36
C GLU A 211 17.83 0.88 -3.13
N LYS A 212 18.06 2.17 -3.43
CA LYS A 212 19.33 2.82 -3.13
C LYS A 212 19.66 2.77 -1.63
N LYS A 213 18.68 2.99 -0.75
CA LYS A 213 18.85 2.89 0.71
C LYS A 213 19.17 1.44 1.14
N ARG A 214 18.52 0.45 0.54
CA ARG A 214 18.84 -0.98 0.76
C ARG A 214 20.26 -1.33 0.33
N LEU A 215 20.76 -0.78 -0.76
CA LEU A 215 22.16 -0.99 -1.19
C LEU A 215 23.17 -0.36 -0.22
N PHE A 216 22.85 0.80 0.40
CA PHE A 216 23.71 1.39 1.42
C PHE A 216 23.73 0.59 2.73
N PHE A 217 22.58 0.03 3.13
CA PHE A 217 22.47 -0.80 4.32
C PHE A 217 21.68 -2.09 4.00
N PRO A 218 22.36 -3.18 3.60
CA PRO A 218 21.72 -4.41 3.12
C PRO A 218 20.73 -5.06 4.08
N ARG A 219 20.81 -4.79 5.39
CA ARG A 219 19.82 -5.31 6.36
C ARG A 219 18.42 -4.72 6.15
N PHE A 220 18.26 -3.62 5.42
CA PHE A 220 16.95 -3.13 5.00
C PHE A 220 16.23 -4.04 4.00
N PHE A 221 16.88 -5.04 3.40
CA PHE A 221 16.18 -6.06 2.62
C PHE A 221 15.26 -6.94 3.48
N PHE A 222 15.43 -6.96 4.81
CA PHE A 222 14.54 -7.66 5.74
C PHE A 222 13.28 -6.85 6.12
N LEU A 223 13.17 -5.61 5.64
CA LEU A 223 12.04 -4.72 5.88
C LEU A 223 11.17 -4.60 4.62
N SER A 224 9.85 -4.57 4.84
CA SER A 224 8.91 -4.16 3.81
C SER A 224 9.09 -2.68 3.43
N ASN A 225 8.52 -2.25 2.30
CA ASN A 225 8.61 -0.85 1.87
C ASN A 225 8.00 0.09 2.92
N ASP A 226 6.85 -0.28 3.50
CA ASP A 226 6.15 0.56 4.48
C ASP A 226 6.94 0.71 5.78
N GLU A 227 7.57 -0.37 6.27
CA GLU A 227 8.46 -0.32 7.43
C GLU A 227 9.71 0.53 7.16
N LEU A 228 10.28 0.42 5.97
CA LEU A 228 11.43 1.25 5.61
C LEU A 228 11.03 2.73 5.50
N LEU A 229 9.85 3.02 4.98
CA LEU A 229 9.31 4.37 4.91
C LEU A 229 9.04 4.94 6.29
N GLU A 230 8.52 4.15 7.23
CA GLU A 230 8.32 4.57 8.63
C GLU A 230 9.64 4.98 9.31
N ILE A 231 10.74 4.29 8.99
CA ILE A 231 12.07 4.64 9.49
C ILE A 231 12.60 5.94 8.83
N LEU A 232 12.28 6.15 7.55
CA LEU A 232 12.80 7.27 6.75
C LEU A 232 11.94 8.53 6.80
N SER A 233 10.69 8.44 7.26
CA SER A 233 9.73 9.55 7.27
C SER A 233 9.92 10.52 8.43
N GLU A 234 10.52 10.07 9.53
CA GLU A 234 10.75 10.88 10.73
C GLU A 234 12.21 10.78 11.18
N THR A 235 13.10 11.36 10.38
CA THR A 235 14.56 11.21 10.57
C THR A 235 15.11 11.97 11.77
N LYS A 236 14.30 12.85 12.37
CA LYS A 236 14.63 13.64 13.56
C LYS A 236 14.51 12.85 14.86
N ASP A 237 13.66 11.82 14.90
CA ASP A 237 13.51 10.93 16.04
C ASP A 237 14.11 9.55 15.73
N PRO A 238 15.36 9.27 16.14
CA PRO A 238 16.02 7.99 15.89
C PRO A 238 15.38 6.83 16.66
N THR A 239 14.49 7.09 17.63
CA THR A 239 13.84 6.03 18.40
C THR A 239 12.79 5.27 17.58
N ARG A 240 12.29 5.86 16.49
CA ARG A 240 11.36 5.22 15.54
C ARG A 240 11.88 3.93 14.92
N VAL A 241 13.20 3.73 14.89
CA VAL A 241 13.81 2.49 14.37
C VAL A 241 13.61 1.28 15.29
N GLN A 242 13.35 1.49 16.59
CA GLN A 242 13.35 0.44 17.61
C GLN A 242 12.43 -0.76 17.29
N PRO A 243 11.19 -0.57 16.79
CA PRO A 243 10.31 -1.69 16.43
C PRO A 243 10.86 -2.57 15.30
N HIS A 244 11.71 -2.00 14.44
CA HIS A 244 12.23 -2.65 13.24
C HIS A 244 13.64 -3.23 13.42
N LEU A 245 14.34 -2.89 14.52
CA LEU A 245 15.71 -3.34 14.77
C LEU A 245 15.83 -4.87 14.83
N LYS A 246 14.86 -5.57 15.44
CA LYS A 246 14.86 -7.04 15.54
C LYS A 246 14.84 -7.73 14.16
N LYS A 247 14.28 -7.09 13.13
CA LYS A 247 14.32 -7.61 11.75
C LYS A 247 15.65 -7.34 11.07
N CYS A 248 16.29 -6.20 11.39
CA CYS A 248 17.59 -5.83 10.83
C CYS A 248 18.76 -6.59 11.51
N PHE A 249 18.62 -6.91 12.79
CA PHE A 249 19.64 -7.52 13.63
C PHE A 249 19.03 -8.66 14.46
N GLU A 250 19.56 -9.86 14.29
CA GLU A 250 19.10 -11.05 15.01
C GLU A 250 19.33 -10.92 16.53
N GLY A 251 20.48 -10.38 16.94
CA GLY A 251 20.86 -10.24 18.36
C GLY A 251 20.55 -8.88 19.01
N ILE A 252 19.98 -7.92 18.28
CA ILE A 252 19.65 -6.59 18.80
C ILE A 252 18.15 -6.36 18.70
N ALA A 253 17.46 -6.46 19.83
CA ALA A 253 16.03 -6.14 19.90
C ALA A 253 15.82 -4.64 20.08
N LYS A 254 16.66 -3.99 20.90
CA LYS A 254 16.60 -2.55 21.18
C LYS A 254 17.99 -1.96 21.37
N VAL A 255 18.07 -0.65 21.31
CA VAL A 255 19.26 0.10 21.74
C VAL A 255 18.93 1.09 22.86
N ASN A 256 19.90 1.43 23.69
CA ASN A 256 19.75 2.44 24.73
C ASN A 256 20.26 3.78 24.20
N PHE A 257 19.37 4.76 24.14
CA PHE A 257 19.71 6.14 23.80
C PHE A 257 20.06 6.95 25.05
N SER A 258 20.99 7.90 24.91
CA SER A 258 21.19 8.98 25.89
C SER A 258 20.10 10.04 25.76
N GLU A 259 20.08 11.01 26.68
CA GLU A 259 19.25 12.23 26.57
C GLU A 259 19.59 13.05 25.30
N SER A 260 20.83 12.95 24.83
CA SER A 260 21.32 13.56 23.57
C SER A 260 21.07 12.69 22.33
N LEU A 261 20.27 11.62 22.44
CA LEU A 261 19.95 10.67 21.36
C LEU A 261 21.17 9.94 20.78
N GLU A 262 22.23 9.78 21.57
CA GLU A 262 23.39 8.95 21.22
C GLU A 262 23.13 7.50 21.61
N VAL A 263 23.54 6.55 20.76
CA VAL A 263 23.42 5.13 21.08
C VAL A 263 24.58 4.71 21.99
N LEU A 264 24.25 4.21 23.18
CA LEU A 264 25.21 3.83 24.23
C LEU A 264 25.39 2.33 24.36
N ALA A 265 24.30 1.57 24.22
CA ALA A 265 24.31 0.13 24.42
C ALA A 265 23.30 -0.57 23.50
N MET A 266 23.57 -1.84 23.22
CA MET A 266 22.64 -2.73 22.54
C MET A 266 21.99 -3.68 23.54
N ARG A 267 20.71 -4.02 23.29
CA ARG A 267 19.89 -4.85 24.16
C ARG A 267 19.26 -6.02 23.39
N SER A 268 19.40 -7.23 23.92
CA SER A 268 18.79 -8.45 23.36
C SER A 268 17.29 -8.53 23.67
N ALA A 269 16.58 -9.51 23.09
CA ALA A 269 15.16 -9.74 23.36
C ALA A 269 14.92 -10.26 24.79
N GLU A 270 15.90 -10.98 25.34
CA GLU A 270 15.96 -11.55 26.69
C GLU A 270 16.32 -10.49 27.74
N GLY A 271 16.79 -9.34 27.28
CA GLY A 271 17.11 -8.18 28.12
C GLY A 271 18.60 -8.04 28.44
N GLU A 272 19.48 -8.85 27.83
CA GLU A 272 20.93 -8.70 27.94
C GLU A 272 21.35 -7.32 27.43
N VAL A 273 22.28 -6.65 28.12
CA VAL A 273 22.78 -5.33 27.71
C VAL A 273 24.28 -5.39 27.51
N VAL A 274 24.73 -4.98 26.32
CA VAL A 274 26.16 -4.86 25.98
C VAL A 274 26.45 -3.39 25.67
N GLN A 275 27.36 -2.79 26.44
CA GLN A 275 27.82 -1.42 26.22
C GLN A 275 28.64 -1.34 24.93
N LEU A 276 28.38 -0.30 24.13
CA LEU A 276 29.18 -0.02 22.96
C LEU A 276 30.49 0.67 23.39
N LEU A 277 31.60 0.32 22.75
CA LEU A 277 32.88 0.98 22.98
C LEU A 277 32.86 2.45 22.53
N ASP A 278 32.31 2.67 21.34
CA ASP A 278 32.19 3.98 20.71
C ASP A 278 30.72 4.41 20.79
N LYS A 279 30.45 5.59 21.36
CA LYS A 279 29.11 6.19 21.33
C LYS A 279 28.76 6.60 19.91
N ILE A 280 27.53 6.30 19.47
CA ILE A 280 27.08 6.61 18.12
C ILE A 280 26.18 7.83 18.16
N ASN A 281 26.65 8.94 17.60
CA ASN A 281 25.87 10.16 17.51
C ASN A 281 24.94 10.11 16.29
N THR A 282 23.64 9.98 16.54
CA THR A 282 22.61 9.91 15.49
C THR A 282 22.41 11.25 14.78
N ALA A 283 22.57 12.38 15.47
CA ALA A 283 22.45 13.71 14.89
C ALA A 283 23.55 14.00 13.85
N ALA A 284 24.75 13.43 14.04
CA ALA A 284 25.85 13.53 13.07
C ALA A 284 25.50 12.92 11.70
N ALA A 285 24.52 12.00 11.64
CA ALA A 285 24.05 11.40 10.40
C ALA A 285 23.17 12.34 9.55
N LYS A 286 22.76 13.51 10.08
CA LYS A 286 21.94 14.51 9.38
C LYS A 286 20.70 13.89 8.72
N GLY A 287 19.96 13.08 9.47
CA GLY A 287 18.75 12.39 9.02
C GLY A 287 18.97 11.14 8.15
N GLN A 288 20.20 10.78 7.83
CA GLN A 288 20.50 9.54 7.08
C GLN A 288 20.63 8.35 8.03
N VAL A 289 19.49 7.71 8.32
CA VAL A 289 19.40 6.60 9.27
C VAL A 289 20.35 5.45 8.93
N GLU A 290 20.55 5.17 7.64
CA GLU A 290 21.46 4.12 7.17
C GLU A 290 22.91 4.31 7.65
N LYS A 291 23.37 5.56 7.82
CA LYS A 291 24.77 5.85 8.20
C LYS A 291 25.07 5.47 9.63
N TRP A 292 24.20 5.81 10.57
CA TRP A 292 24.43 5.49 11.96
C TRP A 292 24.10 4.01 12.25
N LEU A 293 23.21 3.37 11.49
CA LEU A 293 22.99 1.92 11.57
C LEU A 293 24.21 1.12 11.08
N LEU A 294 24.94 1.60 10.07
CA LEU A 294 26.23 1.02 9.69
C LEU A 294 27.27 1.17 10.82
N GLN A 295 27.29 2.31 11.51
CA GLN A 295 28.13 2.51 12.70
C GLN A 295 27.73 1.57 13.83
N LEU A 296 26.43 1.32 14.02
CA LEU A 296 25.92 0.35 15.00
C LEU A 296 26.39 -1.06 14.67
N GLU A 297 26.33 -1.48 13.40
CA GLU A 297 26.84 -2.79 12.99
C GLU A 297 28.35 -2.95 13.27
N GLN A 298 29.15 -1.92 12.97
CA GLN A 298 30.59 -1.93 13.25
C GLN A 298 30.87 -1.91 14.76
N GLY A 299 30.15 -1.06 15.49
CA GLY A 299 30.24 -0.92 16.95
C GLY A 299 29.87 -2.19 17.68
N MET A 300 28.82 -2.90 17.22
CA MET A 300 28.43 -4.22 17.72
C MET A 300 29.60 -5.21 17.63
N LYS A 301 30.19 -5.39 16.43
CA LYS A 301 31.29 -6.33 16.22
C LYS A 301 32.50 -5.99 17.08
N LYS A 302 32.92 -4.72 17.10
CA LYS A 302 34.03 -4.22 17.92
C LYS A 302 33.80 -4.47 19.41
N SER A 303 32.60 -4.18 19.90
CA SER A 303 32.28 -4.30 21.32
C SER A 303 32.21 -5.77 21.76
N ILE A 304 31.68 -6.66 20.93
CA ILE A 304 31.71 -8.11 21.21
C ILE A 304 33.14 -8.65 21.17
N HIS A 305 33.95 -8.28 20.17
CA HIS A 305 35.36 -8.69 20.12
C HIS A 305 36.11 -8.28 21.40
N LYS A 306 35.95 -7.04 21.85
CA LYS A 306 36.60 -6.58 23.09
C LYS A 306 36.11 -7.33 24.33
N ASN A 307 34.80 -7.60 24.42
CA ASN A 307 34.26 -8.42 25.52
C ASN A 307 34.86 -9.83 25.49
N VAL A 308 35.00 -10.45 24.32
CA VAL A 308 35.64 -11.77 24.16
C VAL A 308 37.11 -11.73 24.56
N ASP A 309 37.86 -10.72 24.12
CA ASP A 309 39.28 -10.56 24.46
C ASP A 309 39.47 -10.39 25.98
N ASP A 310 38.70 -9.50 26.60
CA ASP A 310 38.77 -9.25 28.04
C ASP A 310 38.33 -10.47 28.84
N ALA A 311 37.31 -11.19 28.36
CA ALA A 311 36.86 -12.43 28.95
C ALA A 311 37.91 -13.54 28.85
N MET A 312 38.62 -13.65 27.72
CA MET A 312 39.73 -14.61 27.56
C MET A 312 40.89 -14.34 28.53
N VAL A 313 41.23 -13.06 28.74
CA VAL A 313 42.25 -12.67 29.72
C VAL A 313 41.79 -12.98 31.14
N ALA A 314 40.55 -12.61 31.48
CA ALA A 314 39.98 -12.84 32.81
C ALA A 314 39.78 -14.32 33.14
N TYR A 315 39.56 -15.18 32.13
CA TYR A 315 39.38 -16.62 32.32
C TYR A 315 40.61 -17.29 32.96
N LYS A 316 41.82 -16.76 32.71
CA LYS A 316 43.07 -17.31 33.26
C LYS A 316 43.27 -17.01 34.75
N SER A 317 42.66 -15.93 35.25
CA SER A 317 42.92 -15.39 36.59
C SER A 317 41.73 -15.54 37.54
N LYS A 318 40.50 -15.62 37.03
CA LYS A 318 39.29 -15.76 37.84
C LYS A 318 38.82 -17.20 37.91
N LYS A 319 38.14 -17.55 39.01
CA LYS A 319 37.44 -18.85 39.12
C LYS A 319 36.30 -18.91 38.11
N ARG A 320 36.06 -20.08 37.51
CA ARG A 320 35.06 -20.26 36.45
C ARG A 320 33.66 -19.88 36.93
N GLU A 321 33.29 -20.30 38.14
CA GLU A 321 32.00 -19.98 38.78
C GLU A 321 31.69 -18.47 38.88
N GLU A 322 32.70 -17.64 39.14
CA GLU A 322 32.56 -16.19 39.21
C GLU A 322 32.67 -15.56 37.82
N TRP A 323 33.53 -16.11 36.98
CA TRP A 323 33.79 -15.61 35.63
C TRP A 323 32.53 -15.68 34.75
N VAL A 324 31.79 -16.80 34.77
CA VAL A 324 30.58 -16.98 33.93
C VAL A 324 29.46 -15.97 34.22
N MET A 325 29.47 -15.33 35.38
CA MET A 325 28.44 -14.34 35.77
C MET A 325 28.78 -12.91 35.34
N ASN A 326 30.00 -12.65 34.86
CA ASN A 326 30.52 -11.31 34.59
C ASN A 326 30.48 -10.90 33.10
N TRP A 327 30.11 -11.81 32.20
CA TRP A 327 30.20 -11.60 30.76
C TRP A 327 28.88 -11.92 30.05
N PRO A 328 28.63 -11.31 28.88
CA PRO A 328 27.49 -11.66 28.04
C PRO A 328 27.47 -13.15 27.67
N GLY A 329 26.29 -13.74 27.50
CA GLY A 329 26.14 -15.18 27.30
C GLY A 329 26.90 -15.72 26.08
N GLN A 330 26.82 -15.02 24.94
CA GLN A 330 27.60 -15.38 23.75
C GLN A 330 29.11 -15.36 24.01
N THR A 331 29.59 -14.43 24.84
CA THR A 331 31.01 -14.32 25.21
C THR A 331 31.43 -15.49 26.09
N VAL A 332 30.60 -15.84 27.08
CA VAL A 332 30.81 -17.00 27.97
C VAL A 332 30.94 -18.30 27.16
N LEU A 333 30.01 -18.53 26.23
CA LEU A 333 29.99 -19.73 25.39
C LEU A 333 31.19 -19.79 24.44
N CYS A 334 31.53 -18.67 23.80
CA CYS A 334 32.66 -18.57 22.87
C CYS A 334 34.00 -18.86 23.57
N VAL A 335 34.28 -18.15 24.66
CA VAL A 335 35.52 -18.34 25.43
C VAL A 335 35.54 -19.72 26.09
N GLY A 336 34.42 -20.19 26.62
CA GLY A 336 34.28 -21.53 27.17
C GLY A 336 34.64 -22.62 26.15
N SER A 337 34.16 -22.51 24.91
CA SER A 337 34.46 -23.43 23.81
C SER A 337 35.93 -23.37 23.38
N ALA A 338 36.52 -22.17 23.34
CA ALA A 338 37.93 -21.98 23.00
C ALA A 338 38.86 -22.65 24.02
N TYR A 339 38.62 -22.44 25.32
CA TYR A 339 39.41 -23.09 26.38
C TYR A 339 39.15 -24.58 26.45
N TRP A 340 37.89 -25.02 26.31
CA TRP A 340 37.58 -26.44 26.24
C TRP A 340 38.37 -27.13 25.12
N THR A 341 38.38 -26.54 23.92
CA THR A 341 39.13 -27.09 22.78
C THR A 341 40.63 -27.17 23.07
N SER A 342 41.20 -26.11 23.64
CA SER A 342 42.62 -26.06 24.03
C SER A 342 42.97 -27.11 25.09
N ASP A 343 42.13 -27.24 26.12
CA ASP A 343 42.36 -28.14 27.23
C ASP A 343 42.21 -29.61 26.81
N VAL A 344 41.21 -29.93 25.98
CA VAL A 344 41.06 -31.26 25.37
C VAL A 344 42.28 -31.61 24.53
N HIS A 345 42.74 -30.68 23.68
CA HIS A 345 43.94 -30.89 22.86
C HIS A 345 45.18 -31.17 23.71
N ASN A 346 45.34 -30.47 24.84
CA ASN A 346 46.41 -30.71 25.79
C ASN A 346 46.25 -32.03 26.55
N ALA A 347 45.02 -32.44 26.87
CA ALA A 347 44.71 -33.70 27.53
C ALA A 347 45.03 -34.90 26.65
N ILE A 348 44.71 -34.83 25.35
CA ILE A 348 45.03 -35.89 24.36
C ILE A 348 46.54 -36.17 24.30
N ARG A 349 47.37 -35.13 24.41
CA ARG A 349 48.84 -35.26 24.41
C ARG A 349 49.39 -36.02 25.62
N LYS A 350 48.62 -36.16 26.70
CA LYS A 350 49.03 -36.81 27.97
C LYS A 350 48.63 -38.29 28.06
N HIS A 351 48.37 -38.96 26.92
CA HIS A 351 47.93 -40.37 26.86
C HIS A 351 46.52 -40.59 27.48
N PRO A 352 45.92 -41.80 27.47
CA PRO A 352 44.50 -42.01 27.79
C PRO A 352 44.05 -41.44 29.14
N GLN A 353 44.96 -41.38 30.13
CA GLN A 353 44.68 -40.84 31.46
C GLN A 353 44.37 -39.34 31.43
N GLY A 354 44.99 -38.56 30.54
CA GLY A 354 44.78 -37.11 30.46
C GLY A 354 43.33 -36.73 30.14
N LEU A 355 42.64 -37.53 29.32
CA LEU A 355 41.22 -37.32 29.00
C LEU A 355 40.31 -37.68 30.19
N VAL A 356 40.67 -38.70 30.96
CA VAL A 356 39.93 -39.10 32.17
C VAL A 356 40.03 -38.00 33.22
N ASP A 357 41.24 -37.48 33.46
CA ASP A 357 41.47 -36.40 34.41
C ASP A 357 40.73 -35.12 34.00
N TYR A 358 40.75 -34.79 32.70
CA TYR A 358 40.03 -33.61 32.20
C TYR A 358 38.51 -33.76 32.29
N ARG A 359 37.97 -34.95 32.01
CA ARG A 359 36.54 -35.25 32.22
C ARG A 359 36.13 -34.99 33.66
N ASP A 360 36.95 -35.39 34.63
CA ASP A 360 36.65 -35.19 36.04
C ASP A 360 36.68 -33.70 36.43
N ILE A 361 37.57 -32.90 35.82
CA ILE A 361 37.56 -31.42 35.92
C ILE A 361 36.26 -30.84 35.35
N CYS A 362 35.83 -31.27 34.15
CA CYS A 362 34.58 -30.80 33.55
C CYS A 362 33.38 -31.13 34.43
N ASN A 363 33.30 -32.36 34.96
CA ASN A 363 32.23 -32.78 35.87
C ASN A 363 32.19 -31.90 37.14
N ALA A 364 33.35 -31.61 37.73
CA ALA A 364 33.44 -30.73 38.88
C ALA A 364 32.98 -29.29 38.56
N GLN A 365 33.36 -28.75 37.39
CA GLN A 365 32.92 -27.43 36.94
C GLN A 365 31.40 -27.38 36.68
N ILE A 366 30.83 -28.42 36.06
CA ILE A 366 29.38 -28.52 35.83
C ILE A 366 28.64 -28.56 37.17
N ASN A 367 29.08 -29.38 38.13
CA ASN A 367 28.45 -29.47 39.45
C ASN A 367 28.42 -28.11 40.16
N LYS A 368 29.51 -27.33 40.09
CA LYS A 368 29.54 -25.96 40.62
C LYS A 368 28.55 -25.03 39.94
N ILE A 369 28.41 -25.10 38.62
CA ILE A 369 27.41 -24.31 37.89
C ILE A 369 25.99 -24.72 38.30
N VAL A 370 25.72 -26.02 38.45
CA VAL A 370 24.43 -26.54 38.94
C VAL A 370 24.11 -26.01 40.34
N GLU A 371 25.08 -25.95 41.24
CA GLU A 371 24.92 -25.35 42.57
C GLU A 371 24.55 -23.85 42.48
N ILE A 372 25.21 -23.10 41.60
CA ILE A 372 24.93 -21.68 41.37
C ILE A 372 23.51 -21.47 40.82
N VAL A 373 23.10 -22.27 39.83
CA VAL A 373 21.76 -22.17 39.20
C VAL A 373 20.63 -22.49 40.18
N ARG A 374 20.86 -23.43 41.12
CA ARG A 374 19.92 -23.74 42.21
C ARG A 374 19.78 -22.59 43.24
N GLY A 375 20.73 -21.66 43.26
CA GLY A 375 20.71 -20.48 44.12
C GLY A 375 19.82 -19.33 43.61
N LYS A 376 19.89 -18.19 44.30
CA LYS A 376 19.27 -16.94 43.83
C LYS A 376 20.20 -16.27 42.82
N LEU A 377 19.77 -16.21 41.57
CA LEU A 377 20.48 -15.54 40.48
C LEU A 377 19.64 -14.42 39.88
N PRO A 378 20.28 -13.36 39.37
CA PRO A 378 19.64 -12.45 38.44
C PRO A 378 19.03 -13.22 37.26
N PRO A 379 17.84 -12.83 36.76
CA PRO A 379 17.19 -13.50 35.63
C PRO A 379 18.10 -13.67 34.42
N GLN A 380 18.88 -12.63 34.08
CA GLN A 380 19.81 -12.67 32.95
C GLN A 380 20.90 -13.72 33.12
N THR A 381 21.55 -13.75 34.28
CA THR A 381 22.59 -14.75 34.59
C THR A 381 22.04 -16.17 34.57
N ARG A 382 20.77 -16.36 34.97
CA ARG A 382 20.11 -17.66 34.89
C ARG A 382 19.89 -18.12 33.45
N ILE A 383 19.55 -17.21 32.53
CA ILE A 383 19.43 -17.53 31.10
C ILE A 383 20.81 -17.92 30.54
N THR A 384 21.84 -17.11 30.81
CA THR A 384 23.23 -17.38 30.38
C THR A 384 23.77 -18.73 30.87
N LEU A 385 23.36 -19.21 32.03
CA LEU A 385 23.80 -20.49 32.61
C LEU A 385 22.83 -21.66 32.31
N GLY A 386 21.64 -21.36 31.79
CA GLY A 386 20.59 -22.34 31.50
C GLY A 386 20.57 -22.79 30.04
N GLU A 387 21.08 -21.94 29.13
CA GLU A 387 21.53 -22.33 27.78
C GLU A 387 22.86 -23.08 27.84
#